data_AF-A0A4C1ZW46-F1
#
_entry.id   AF-A0A4C1ZW46-F1
#
_cell.length_a   1.000
_cell.length_b   1.000
_cell.length_c   1.000
_cell.angle_alpha   90.00
_cell.angle_beta   90.00
_cell.angle_gamma   90.00
#
_symmetry.space_group_name_H-M   'P 1'
#
loop_
_entity.id
_entity.type
_entity.pdbx_description
1 polymer ?
#
loop_
_entity_poly.entity_id
_entity_poly.type
_entity_poly.pdbx_seq_one_letter_code
_entity_poly.pdbx_strand_id
1 'polypeptide(L)'
;MVDGKVCNGATHTTSTLKCYICGTISEEFNDLSKRKDVKEESLKFGLSILHARIRFFENLLHLSYKLPLRKWQLRSQSDKDAVKEKKKEIQQKFRNEMGLIVDVPGKSGNSNDENTSRRFFADYELSASVTGIDVNLVFRFKIILEAISSKYKINIETFKEYASETEKLYVQLYQWHPMSPNIHKILRHGAEVISSTLLPIGQLSEEAVEARK
;
A
#
# COMPACT_ATOMS: atom_id res chain seq x y z
N MET A 1 -3.63 16.44 6.20
CA MET A 1 -3.96 15.06 6.61
C MET A 1 -3.04 14.61 7.72
N VAL A 2 -3.38 13.54 8.45
CA VAL A 2 -2.59 13.06 9.59
C VAL A 2 -2.05 11.67 9.31
N ASP A 3 -0.82 11.38 9.74
CA ASP A 3 -0.21 10.05 9.60
C ASP A 3 -1.08 8.96 10.25
N GLY A 4 -1.05 7.77 9.65
CA GLY A 4 -1.87 6.63 10.09
C GLY A 4 -1.61 6.22 11.55
N LYS A 5 -0.42 6.43 12.11
CA LYS A 5 -0.15 6.14 13.52
C LYS A 5 -0.90 7.09 14.45
N VAL A 6 -1.03 8.36 14.07
CA VAL A 6 -1.80 9.34 14.83
C VAL A 6 -3.29 9.03 14.75
N CYS A 7 -3.78 8.64 13.56
CA CYS A 7 -5.16 8.19 13.39
C CYS A 7 -5.47 6.97 14.27
N ASN A 8 -4.53 6.03 14.39
CA ASN A 8 -4.69 4.88 15.27
C ASN A 8 -4.83 5.29 16.75
N GLY A 9 -4.00 6.22 17.22
CA GLY A 9 -4.13 6.78 18.58
C GLY A 9 -5.48 7.49 18.79
N ALA A 10 -5.90 8.31 17.82
CA ALA A 10 -7.15 9.08 17.87
C ALA A 10 -8.42 8.21 17.79
N THR A 11 -8.33 7.00 17.21
CA THR A 11 -9.44 6.05 17.07
C THR A 11 -9.40 4.93 18.11
N HIS A 12 -8.48 4.98 19.07
CA HIS A 12 -8.20 3.90 20.02
C HIS A 12 -7.93 2.55 19.34
N THR A 13 -7.35 2.59 18.14
CA THR A 13 -6.95 1.41 17.38
C THR A 13 -5.57 0.97 17.86
N THR A 14 -5.51 -0.10 18.65
CA THR A 14 -4.29 -0.55 19.34
C THR A 14 -3.25 -1.19 18.42
N SER A 15 -3.64 -1.67 17.24
CA SER A 15 -2.74 -2.36 16.31
C SER A 15 -2.58 -1.59 15.01
N THR A 16 -1.33 -1.42 14.57
CA THR A 16 -1.01 -0.87 13.24
C THR A 16 -1.40 -1.80 12.09
N LEU A 17 -1.74 -3.06 12.38
CA LEU A 17 -2.23 -4.06 11.41
C LEU A 17 -3.77 -4.09 11.34
N LYS A 18 -4.45 -3.19 12.04
CA LYS A 18 -5.90 -3.04 12.03
C LYS A 18 -6.30 -1.80 11.24
N CYS A 19 -7.36 -1.89 10.46
CA CYS A 19 -7.94 -0.75 9.77
C CYS A 19 -8.67 0.13 10.79
N TYR A 20 -8.28 1.40 10.92
CA TYR A 20 -8.99 2.32 11.83
C TYR A 20 -10.38 2.71 11.32
N ILE A 21 -10.66 2.57 10.01
CA ILE A 21 -11.94 2.95 9.39
C ILE A 21 -13.04 1.93 9.71
N CYS A 22 -12.76 0.63 9.58
CA CYS A 22 -13.76 -0.44 9.74
C CYS A 22 -13.44 -1.42 10.88
N GLY A 23 -12.26 -1.31 11.49
CA GLY A 23 -11.83 -2.19 12.57
C GLY A 23 -11.43 -3.61 12.14
N THR A 24 -11.37 -3.91 10.84
CA THR A 24 -10.90 -5.22 10.34
C THR A 24 -9.39 -5.39 10.59
N ILE A 25 -8.97 -6.61 10.93
CA ILE A 25 -7.56 -6.96 11.13
C ILE A 25 -6.96 -7.49 9.83
N SER A 26 -5.64 -7.41 9.69
CA SER A 26 -4.95 -7.80 8.45
C SER A 26 -5.30 -9.20 7.96
N GLU A 27 -5.46 -10.17 8.86
CA GLU A 27 -5.81 -11.56 8.52
C GLU A 27 -7.15 -11.68 7.76
N GLU A 28 -8.06 -10.73 7.97
CA GLU A 28 -9.38 -10.72 7.34
C GLU A 28 -9.45 -9.82 6.10
N PHE A 29 -8.40 -9.06 5.75
CA PHE A 29 -8.48 -8.09 4.63
C PHE A 29 -8.75 -8.73 3.27
N ASN A 30 -8.28 -9.94 3.05
CA ASN A 30 -8.48 -10.66 1.79
C ASN A 30 -9.81 -11.42 1.75
N ASP A 31 -10.61 -11.39 2.82
CA ASP A 31 -11.95 -11.98 2.83
C ASP A 31 -12.95 -10.97 2.25
N LEU A 32 -13.31 -11.18 0.99
CA LEU A 32 -14.13 -10.22 0.27
C LEU A 32 -15.57 -10.13 0.78
N SER A 33 -16.04 -11.14 1.53
CA SER A 33 -17.39 -11.21 2.09
C SER A 33 -17.55 -10.38 3.35
N LYS A 34 -16.46 -10.16 4.09
CA LYS A 34 -16.45 -9.45 5.37
C LYS A 34 -16.30 -7.94 5.18
N ARG A 35 -17.30 -7.30 4.61
CA ARG A 35 -17.39 -5.83 4.59
C ARG A 35 -18.03 -5.34 5.89
N LYS A 36 -17.23 -4.73 6.76
CA LYS A 36 -17.74 -4.05 7.97
C LYS A 36 -18.11 -2.61 7.66
N ASP A 37 -19.07 -2.09 8.42
CA ASP A 37 -19.49 -0.71 8.32
C ASP A 37 -18.35 0.26 8.65
N VAL A 38 -18.40 1.41 8.00
CA VAL A 38 -17.44 2.50 8.19
C VAL A 38 -17.80 3.25 9.46
N LYS A 39 -16.79 3.53 10.28
CA LYS A 39 -16.90 4.49 11.39
C LYS A 39 -16.86 5.90 10.82
N GLU A 40 -18.00 6.59 10.78
CA GLU A 40 -18.11 7.93 10.19
C GLU A 40 -17.12 8.92 10.81
N GLU A 41 -16.89 8.83 12.13
CA GLU A 41 -15.91 9.66 12.83
C GLU A 41 -14.47 9.44 12.37
N SER A 42 -14.19 8.33 11.68
CA SER A 42 -12.88 8.00 11.13
C SER A 42 -12.63 8.58 9.74
N LEU A 43 -13.69 8.95 9.01
CA LEU A 43 -13.58 9.53 7.67
C LEU A 43 -12.91 10.91 7.70
N LYS A 44 -13.11 11.67 8.78
CA LYS A 44 -12.52 13.00 8.99
C LYS A 44 -10.99 13.03 8.98
N PHE A 45 -10.34 11.88 9.22
CA PHE A 45 -8.89 11.78 9.19
C PHE A 45 -8.31 11.74 7.77
N GLY A 46 -9.15 11.47 6.77
CA GLY A 46 -8.75 11.34 5.37
C GLY A 46 -7.83 10.13 5.10
N LEU A 47 -7.17 10.16 3.94
CA LEU A 47 -6.13 9.22 3.52
C LEU A 47 -4.76 9.89 3.53
N SER A 48 -3.78 9.33 4.22
CA SER A 48 -2.39 9.78 4.13
C SER A 48 -1.80 9.42 2.75
N ILE A 49 -1.78 10.37 1.82
CA ILE A 49 -1.43 10.11 0.41
C ILE A 49 0.07 9.86 0.22
N LEU A 50 0.92 10.62 0.90
CA LEU A 50 2.37 10.45 0.86
C LEU A 50 2.73 9.04 1.32
N HIS A 51 2.19 8.65 2.48
CA HIS A 51 2.44 7.33 3.03
C HIS A 51 1.75 6.22 2.22
N ALA A 52 0.67 6.50 1.49
CA ALA A 52 0.00 5.48 0.68
C ALA A 52 0.96 4.87 -0.35
N ARG A 53 1.68 5.70 -1.12
CA ARG A 53 2.59 5.22 -2.17
C ARG A 53 3.72 4.36 -1.59
N ILE A 54 4.36 4.85 -0.53
CA ILE A 54 5.44 4.12 0.16
C ILE A 54 4.93 2.78 0.70
N ARG A 55 3.73 2.75 1.31
CA ARG A 55 3.16 1.54 1.92
C ARG A 55 2.69 0.52 0.90
N PHE A 56 2.26 0.95 -0.29
CA PHE A 56 1.98 0.06 -1.42
C PHE A 56 3.28 -0.58 -1.92
N PHE A 57 4.31 0.25 -2.13
CA PHE A 57 5.63 -0.21 -2.55
C PHE A 57 6.24 -1.23 -1.57
N GLU A 58 6.24 -0.95 -0.27
CA GLU A 58 6.70 -1.87 0.77
C GLU A 58 5.92 -3.19 0.77
N ASN A 59 4.60 -3.15 0.59
CA ASN A 59 3.79 -4.36 0.54
C ASN A 59 4.14 -5.23 -0.68
N LEU A 60 4.36 -4.62 -1.84
CA LEU A 60 4.78 -5.34 -3.06
C LEU A 60 6.16 -5.96 -2.89
N LEU A 61 7.13 -5.26 -2.28
CA LEU A 61 8.43 -5.84 -1.95
C LEU A 61 8.29 -7.06 -1.03
N HIS A 62 7.52 -6.93 0.05
CA HIS A 62 7.30 -8.05 0.98
C HIS A 62 6.56 -9.23 0.35
N LEU A 63 5.61 -8.96 -0.55
CA LEU A 63 4.96 -9.99 -1.36
C LEU A 63 5.99 -10.70 -2.22
N SER A 64 6.80 -9.94 -2.96
CA SER A 64 7.84 -10.44 -3.87
C SER A 64 8.84 -11.36 -3.16
N TYR A 65 9.32 -10.97 -1.98
CA TYR A 65 10.26 -11.80 -1.20
C TYR A 65 9.67 -13.14 -0.78
N LYS A 66 8.35 -13.22 -0.63
CA LYS A 66 7.62 -14.41 -0.17
C LYS A 66 7.02 -15.23 -1.32
N LEU A 67 7.05 -14.73 -2.57
CA LEU A 67 6.52 -15.44 -3.73
C LEU A 67 7.01 -16.89 -3.86
N PRO A 68 8.30 -17.22 -3.62
CA PRO A 68 8.78 -18.60 -3.74
C PRO A 68 8.14 -19.55 -2.72
N LEU A 69 7.79 -19.03 -1.53
CA LEU A 69 7.24 -19.84 -0.44
C LEU A 69 5.72 -19.87 -0.42
N ARG A 70 5.06 -18.82 -0.95
CA ARG A 70 3.61 -18.60 -0.89
C ARG A 70 3.03 -18.72 0.52
N LYS A 71 3.79 -18.24 1.52
CA LYS A 71 3.40 -18.21 2.93
C LYS A 71 3.46 -16.78 3.46
N TRP A 72 2.43 -16.36 4.17
CA TRP A 72 2.45 -15.06 4.85
C TRP A 72 3.32 -15.08 6.12
N GLN A 73 3.11 -16.06 7.01
CA GLN A 73 3.85 -16.21 8.26
C GLN A 73 5.04 -17.16 8.08
N LEU A 74 6.24 -16.68 8.42
CA LEU A 74 7.49 -17.45 8.33
C LEU A 74 7.87 -17.96 9.73
N ARG A 75 7.55 -19.24 10.01
CA ARG A 75 7.78 -19.84 11.33
C ARG A 75 9.11 -20.56 11.43
N SER A 76 9.53 -21.24 10.36
CA SER A 76 10.79 -21.99 10.33
C SER A 76 11.99 -21.08 10.02
N GLN A 77 13.18 -21.47 10.48
CA GLN A 77 14.41 -20.75 10.14
C GLN A 77 14.73 -20.84 8.65
N SER A 78 14.51 -22.01 8.05
CA SER A 78 14.67 -22.23 6.60
C SER A 78 13.80 -21.28 5.76
N ASP A 79 12.53 -21.09 6.12
CA ASP A 79 11.66 -20.13 5.42
C ASP A 79 12.20 -18.69 5.54
N LYS A 80 12.74 -18.30 6.70
CA LYS A 80 13.33 -16.97 6.92
C LYS A 80 14.59 -16.76 6.09
N ASP A 81 15.45 -17.78 6.01
CA ASP A 81 16.69 -17.72 5.25
C ASP A 81 16.40 -17.63 3.74
N ALA A 82 15.44 -18.42 3.24
CA ALA A 82 15.00 -18.36 1.85
C ALA A 82 14.47 -16.96 1.47
N VAL A 83 13.67 -16.34 2.33
CA VAL A 83 13.15 -14.97 2.12
C VAL A 83 14.26 -13.93 2.18
N LYS A 84 15.26 -14.11 3.06
CA LYS A 84 16.41 -13.21 3.16
C LYS A 84 17.28 -13.27 1.91
N GLU A 85 17.54 -14.45 1.37
CA GLU A 85 18.27 -14.61 0.11
C GLU A 85 17.47 -14.04 -1.07
N LYS A 86 16.14 -14.29 -1.12
CA LYS A 86 15.29 -13.71 -2.16
C LYS A 86 15.25 -12.18 -2.10
N LYS A 87 15.22 -11.61 -0.90
CA LYS A 87 15.32 -10.15 -0.68
C LYS A 87 16.62 -9.60 -1.27
N LYS A 88 17.78 -10.22 -0.99
CA LYS A 88 19.07 -9.78 -1.55
C LYS A 88 19.09 -9.84 -3.06
N GLU A 89 18.56 -10.92 -3.65
CA GLU A 89 18.47 -11.08 -5.11
C GLU A 89 17.68 -9.93 -5.75
N ILE A 90 16.49 -9.64 -5.21
CA ILE A 90 15.62 -8.56 -5.73
C ILE A 90 16.27 -7.19 -5.52
N GLN A 91 16.90 -6.94 -4.37
CA GLN A 91 17.65 -5.70 -4.13
C GLN A 91 18.76 -5.49 -5.16
N GLN A 92 19.49 -6.55 -5.49
CA GLN A 92 20.55 -6.49 -6.50
C GLN A 92 19.99 -6.24 -7.90
N LYS A 93 18.86 -6.88 -8.26
CA LYS A 93 18.17 -6.62 -9.54
C LYS A 93 17.70 -5.17 -9.65
N PHE A 94 17.05 -4.62 -8.62
CA PHE A 94 16.68 -3.20 -8.61
C PHE A 94 17.87 -2.26 -8.77
N ARG A 95 18.99 -2.59 -8.13
CA ARG A 95 20.21 -1.81 -8.25
C ARG A 95 20.81 -1.89 -9.67
N ASN A 96 20.82 -3.07 -10.27
CA ASN A 96 21.43 -3.30 -11.58
C ASN A 96 20.57 -2.77 -12.73
N GLU A 97 19.26 -3.03 -12.69
CA GLU A 97 18.33 -2.74 -13.79
C GLU A 97 17.77 -1.31 -13.70
N MET A 98 17.57 -0.79 -12.49
CA MET A 98 16.93 0.52 -12.29
C MET A 98 17.84 1.54 -11.57
N GLY A 99 19.01 1.14 -11.09
CA GLY A 99 19.83 2.01 -10.25
C GLY A 99 19.13 2.41 -8.95
N LEU A 100 18.22 1.57 -8.43
CA LEU A 100 17.44 1.83 -7.22
C LEU A 100 18.01 1.04 -6.04
N ILE A 101 18.12 1.70 -4.88
CA ILE A 101 18.48 1.07 -3.62
C ILE A 101 17.21 0.90 -2.80
N VAL A 102 16.73 -0.33 -2.66
CA VAL A 102 15.44 -0.62 -2.03
C VAL A 102 15.62 -1.41 -0.73
N ASP A 103 14.82 -1.09 0.29
CA ASP A 103 14.69 -1.82 1.56
C ASP A 103 16.02 -2.07 2.30
N VAL A 104 16.92 -1.09 2.21
CA VAL A 104 18.20 -1.04 2.94
C VAL A 104 18.04 -0.13 4.16
N PRO A 105 18.42 -0.57 5.37
CA PRO A 105 18.38 0.28 6.57
C PRO A 105 19.27 1.53 6.42
N GLY A 106 18.75 2.69 6.79
CA GLY A 106 19.49 3.96 6.83
C GLY A 106 19.50 4.58 8.23
N LYS A 107 20.10 5.77 8.37
CA LYS A 107 20.18 6.48 9.66
C LYS A 107 18.81 6.93 10.21
N SER A 108 17.82 7.14 9.33
CA SER A 108 16.47 7.61 9.67
C SER A 108 15.39 6.78 8.96
N GLY A 109 15.39 5.46 9.17
CA GLY A 109 14.43 4.54 8.56
C GLY A 109 15.09 3.59 7.56
N ASN A 110 14.49 3.44 6.37
CA ASN A 110 15.01 2.62 5.28
C ASN A 110 15.12 3.44 3.99
N SER A 111 15.70 2.85 2.95
CA SER A 111 15.81 3.48 1.63
C SER A 111 14.49 3.52 0.85
N ASN A 112 13.37 3.13 1.44
CA ASN A 112 12.05 3.18 0.80
C ASN A 112 11.42 4.56 1.00
N ASP A 113 12.07 5.56 0.44
CA ASP A 113 11.56 6.92 0.44
C ASP A 113 10.54 7.14 -0.68
N GLU A 114 9.96 8.34 -0.68
CA GLU A 114 8.97 8.70 -1.68
C GLU A 114 9.54 8.64 -3.10
N ASN A 115 10.77 9.12 -3.31
CA ASN A 115 11.42 9.14 -4.62
C ASN A 115 11.61 7.73 -5.19
N THR A 116 12.04 6.79 -4.36
CA THR A 116 12.21 5.38 -4.71
C THR A 116 10.86 4.77 -5.10
N SER A 117 9.81 5.03 -4.31
CA SER A 117 8.47 4.55 -4.62
C SER A 117 7.90 5.15 -5.92
N ARG A 118 8.15 6.44 -6.20
CA ARG A 118 7.75 7.09 -7.45
C ARG A 118 8.42 6.44 -8.66
N ARG A 119 9.73 6.18 -8.58
CA ARG A 119 10.47 5.50 -9.67
C ARG A 119 10.01 4.07 -9.89
N PHE A 120 9.69 3.32 -8.83
CA PHE A 120 9.12 1.98 -8.93
C PHE A 120 7.79 1.99 -9.72
N PHE A 121 6.84 2.86 -9.38
CA PHE A 121 5.56 2.90 -10.10
C PHE A 121 5.63 3.57 -11.47
N ALA A 122 6.60 4.45 -11.72
CA ALA A 122 6.80 5.06 -13.03
C ALA A 122 7.09 4.01 -14.09
N ASP A 123 8.03 3.10 -13.80
CA ASP A 123 8.43 1.97 -14.64
C ASP A 123 7.86 0.66 -14.07
N TYR A 124 6.53 0.56 -14.11
CA TYR A 124 5.79 -0.54 -13.51
C TYR A 124 6.05 -1.89 -14.20
N GLU A 125 6.39 -1.90 -15.49
CA GLU A 125 6.67 -3.11 -16.26
C GLU A 125 7.99 -3.74 -15.82
N LEU A 126 9.05 -2.93 -15.74
CA LEU A 126 10.34 -3.39 -15.22
C LEU A 126 10.22 -3.77 -13.75
N SER A 127 9.49 -2.99 -12.95
CA SER A 127 9.27 -3.31 -11.54
C SER A 127 8.51 -4.63 -11.35
N ALA A 128 7.50 -4.92 -12.18
CA ALA A 128 6.79 -6.19 -12.18
C ALA A 128 7.71 -7.35 -12.59
N SER A 129 8.54 -7.15 -13.62
CA SER A 129 9.54 -8.13 -14.06
C SER A 129 10.55 -8.47 -12.96
N VAL A 130 11.14 -7.46 -12.31
CA VAL A 130 12.11 -7.62 -11.22
C VAL A 130 11.50 -8.33 -10.02
N THR A 131 10.27 -7.96 -9.65
CA THR A 131 9.58 -8.52 -8.48
C THR A 131 8.91 -9.86 -8.74
N GLY A 132 8.64 -10.21 -10.00
CA GLY A 132 7.83 -11.38 -10.37
C GLY A 132 6.35 -11.24 -9.99
N ILE A 133 5.87 -10.01 -9.76
CA ILE A 133 4.46 -9.71 -9.47
C ILE A 133 3.72 -9.50 -10.79
N ASP A 134 2.43 -9.82 -10.81
CA ASP A 134 1.56 -9.56 -11.95
C ASP A 134 1.59 -8.09 -12.37
N VAL A 135 1.95 -7.85 -13.64
CA VAL A 135 2.14 -6.50 -14.19
C VAL A 135 0.85 -5.67 -14.17
N ASN A 136 -0.30 -6.31 -14.38
CA ASN A 136 -1.60 -5.63 -14.37
C ASN A 136 -1.96 -5.17 -12.95
N LEU A 137 -1.65 -5.95 -11.91
CA LEU A 137 -1.81 -5.52 -10.54
C LEU A 137 -0.93 -4.29 -10.21
N VAL A 138 0.35 -4.30 -10.58
CA VAL A 138 1.27 -3.17 -10.33
C VAL A 138 0.78 -1.92 -11.08
N PHE A 139 0.33 -2.07 -12.32
CA PHE A 139 -0.27 -0.99 -13.11
C PHE A 139 -1.53 -0.42 -12.46
N ARG A 140 -2.47 -1.27 -12.01
CA ARG A 140 -3.69 -0.83 -11.31
C ARG A 140 -3.36 -0.04 -10.04
N PHE A 141 -2.36 -0.49 -9.27
CA PHE A 141 -1.89 0.26 -8.11
C PHE A 141 -1.28 1.61 -8.47
N LYS A 142 -0.50 1.71 -9.55
CA LYS A 142 -0.01 2.99 -10.08
C LYS A 142 -1.17 3.95 -10.36
N ILE A 143 -2.18 3.51 -11.12
CA ILE A 143 -3.33 4.35 -11.49
C ILE A 143 -4.11 4.84 -10.26
N ILE A 144 -4.36 3.96 -9.29
CA ILE A 144 -5.04 4.35 -8.04
C ILE A 144 -4.23 5.40 -7.28
N LEU A 145 -2.92 5.20 -7.15
CA LEU A 145 -2.04 6.13 -6.43
C LEU A 145 -1.93 7.49 -7.15
N GLU A 146 -1.88 7.50 -8.49
CA GLU A 146 -1.89 8.72 -9.30
C GLU A 146 -3.22 9.47 -9.17
N ALA A 147 -4.36 8.75 -9.20
CA ALA A 147 -5.69 9.33 -9.05
C ALA A 147 -5.83 10.04 -7.69
N ILE A 148 -5.50 9.37 -6.57
CA ILE A 148 -5.61 9.98 -5.24
C ILE A 148 -4.58 11.09 -5.01
N SER A 149 -3.42 11.04 -5.68
CA SER A 149 -2.43 12.12 -5.61
C SER A 149 -2.79 13.31 -6.49
N SER A 150 -3.75 13.15 -7.39
CA SER A 150 -4.18 14.23 -8.27
C SER A 150 -4.87 15.33 -7.49
N LYS A 151 -4.67 16.57 -7.92
CA LYS A 151 -5.33 17.76 -7.35
C LYS A 151 -6.72 18.00 -7.97
N TYR A 152 -7.23 17.03 -8.71
CA TYR A 152 -8.47 17.10 -9.47
C TYR A 152 -9.59 16.31 -8.79
N LYS A 153 -10.83 16.65 -9.13
CA LYS A 153 -11.99 15.88 -8.68
C LYS A 153 -11.94 14.49 -9.32
N ILE A 154 -12.12 13.47 -8.49
CA ILE A 154 -12.14 12.06 -8.90
C ILE A 154 -13.61 11.65 -9.07
N ASN A 155 -13.94 10.97 -10.17
CA ASN A 155 -15.25 10.32 -10.29
C ASN A 155 -15.32 9.15 -9.29
N ILE A 156 -16.20 9.28 -8.30
CA ILE A 156 -16.30 8.35 -7.17
C ILE A 156 -16.76 6.97 -7.63
N GLU A 157 -17.70 6.90 -8.58
CA GLU A 157 -18.24 5.64 -9.09
C GLU A 157 -17.17 4.85 -9.84
N THR A 158 -16.50 5.51 -10.80
CA THR A 158 -15.39 4.91 -11.55
C THR A 158 -14.24 4.48 -10.63
N PHE A 159 -13.88 5.31 -9.65
CA PHE A 159 -12.83 4.95 -8.69
C PHE A 159 -13.22 3.74 -7.84
N LYS A 160 -14.46 3.70 -7.36
CA LYS A 160 -14.99 2.59 -6.55
C LYS A 160 -14.99 1.27 -7.31
N GLU A 161 -15.42 1.28 -8.57
CA GLU A 161 -15.39 0.11 -9.44
C GLU A 161 -13.96 -0.36 -9.67
N TYR A 162 -13.07 0.55 -10.08
CA TYR A 162 -11.67 0.23 -10.36
C TYR A 162 -10.94 -0.30 -9.12
N ALA A 163 -11.18 0.29 -7.95
CA ALA A 163 -10.64 -0.17 -6.68
C ALA A 163 -11.17 -1.56 -6.29
N SER A 164 -12.47 -1.81 -6.47
CA SER A 164 -13.08 -3.11 -6.17
C SER A 164 -12.57 -4.22 -7.09
N GLU A 165 -12.42 -3.96 -8.39
CA GLU A 165 -11.81 -4.89 -9.32
C GLU A 165 -10.36 -5.20 -8.97
N THR A 166 -9.60 -4.17 -8.60
CA THR A 166 -8.20 -4.32 -8.20
C THR A 166 -8.07 -5.14 -6.93
N GLU A 167 -8.99 -4.98 -5.99
CA GLU A 167 -9.05 -5.81 -4.78
C GLU A 167 -9.34 -7.28 -5.11
N LYS A 168 -10.33 -7.54 -5.98
CA LYS A 168 -10.66 -8.89 -6.45
C LYS A 168 -9.46 -9.54 -7.13
N LEU A 169 -8.76 -8.80 -7.99
CA LEU A 169 -7.55 -9.27 -8.66
C LEU A 169 -6.45 -9.62 -7.66
N TYR A 170 -6.19 -8.76 -6.66
CA TYR A 170 -5.20 -9.02 -5.63
C TYR A 170 -5.51 -10.31 -4.87
N VAL A 171 -6.76 -10.46 -4.41
CA VAL A 171 -7.20 -11.66 -3.67
C VAL A 171 -7.09 -12.90 -4.55
N GLN A 172 -7.48 -12.84 -5.82
CA GLN A 172 -7.37 -13.97 -6.76
C GLN A 172 -5.92 -14.44 -6.94
N LEU A 173 -4.97 -13.50 -7.06
CA LEU A 173 -3.56 -13.82 -7.32
C LEU A 173 -2.79 -14.18 -6.03
N TYR A 174 -3.09 -13.49 -4.93
CA TYR A 174 -2.25 -13.45 -3.74
C TYR A 174 -3.05 -13.61 -2.44
N GLN A 175 -4.14 -14.40 -2.45
CA GLN A 175 -5.00 -14.65 -1.28
C GLN A 175 -4.20 -14.98 -0.01
N TRP A 176 -3.14 -15.76 -0.14
CA TRP A 176 -2.26 -16.21 0.94
C TRP A 176 -1.42 -15.10 1.58
N HIS A 177 -1.34 -13.91 0.96
CA HIS A 177 -0.63 -12.74 1.46
C HIS A 177 -1.62 -11.62 1.76
N PRO A 178 -1.95 -11.35 3.03
CA PRO A 178 -2.81 -10.24 3.39
C PRO A 178 -2.33 -8.88 2.89
N MET A 179 -3.26 -8.08 2.36
CA MET A 179 -3.01 -6.67 2.04
C MET A 179 -2.45 -5.91 3.26
N SER A 180 -1.72 -4.83 3.02
CA SER A 180 -1.40 -3.89 4.09
C SER A 180 -2.66 -3.10 4.50
N PRO A 181 -2.73 -2.57 5.73
CA PRO A 181 -3.83 -1.69 6.15
C PRO A 181 -4.04 -0.50 5.23
N ASN A 182 -2.99 0.03 4.59
CA ASN A 182 -3.13 1.13 3.65
C ASN A 182 -3.76 0.70 2.32
N ILE A 183 -3.34 -0.46 1.79
CA ILE A 183 -3.97 -1.03 0.59
C ILE A 183 -5.44 -1.30 0.87
N HIS A 184 -5.74 -1.99 1.98
CA HIS A 184 -7.13 -2.25 2.37
C HIS A 184 -7.95 -0.96 2.49
N LYS A 185 -7.47 0.05 3.23
CA LYS A 185 -8.17 1.34 3.37
C LYS A 185 -8.46 2.00 2.02
N ILE A 186 -7.50 2.01 1.10
CA ILE A 186 -7.67 2.68 -0.19
C ILE A 186 -8.63 1.88 -1.09
N LEU A 187 -8.46 0.57 -1.18
CA LEU A 187 -9.29 -0.25 -2.06
C LEU A 187 -10.73 -0.39 -1.54
N ARG A 188 -10.91 -0.53 -0.22
CA ARG A 188 -12.23 -0.76 0.39
C ARG A 188 -12.99 0.48 0.81
N HIS A 189 -12.25 1.52 1.23
CA HIS A 189 -12.84 2.71 1.85
C HIS A 189 -12.45 4.00 1.14
N GLY A 190 -11.61 3.93 0.09
CA GLY A 190 -11.10 5.12 -0.58
C GLY A 190 -12.22 5.95 -1.20
N ALA A 191 -13.23 5.30 -1.80
CA ALA A 191 -14.37 5.98 -2.38
C ALA A 191 -15.19 6.74 -1.31
N GLU A 192 -15.48 6.12 -0.17
CA GLU A 192 -16.18 6.73 0.95
C GLU A 192 -15.38 7.92 1.50
N VAL A 193 -14.07 7.77 1.68
CA VAL A 193 -13.21 8.87 2.16
C VAL A 193 -13.18 10.02 1.15
N ILE A 194 -12.98 9.75 -0.14
CA ILE A 194 -12.98 10.78 -1.19
C ILE A 194 -14.32 11.51 -1.23
N SER A 195 -15.43 10.78 -1.07
CA SER A 195 -16.77 11.38 -1.06
C SER A 195 -17.02 12.29 0.16
N SER A 196 -16.37 12.01 1.29
CA SER A 196 -16.50 12.78 2.53
C SER A 196 -15.67 14.07 2.56
N THR A 197 -14.71 14.24 1.64
CA THR A 197 -13.84 15.41 1.58
C THR A 197 -14.41 16.51 0.69
N LEU A 198 -14.39 17.76 1.17
CA LEU A 198 -14.86 18.93 0.42
C LEU A 198 -13.94 19.29 -0.76
N LEU A 199 -12.62 19.12 -0.56
CA LEU A 199 -11.59 19.43 -1.55
C LEU A 199 -11.06 18.15 -2.20
N PRO A 200 -10.55 18.22 -3.44
CA PRO A 200 -9.81 17.11 -4.03
C PRO A 200 -8.75 16.56 -3.09
N ILE A 201 -8.74 15.24 -2.91
CA ILE A 201 -7.96 14.62 -1.84
C ILE A 201 -6.45 14.89 -1.95
N GLY A 202 -5.90 14.98 -3.17
CA GLY A 202 -4.51 15.38 -3.42
C GLY A 202 -4.13 16.78 -2.96
N GLN A 203 -5.10 17.67 -2.75
CA GLN A 203 -4.87 19.00 -2.16
C GLN A 203 -4.73 18.95 -0.63
N LEU A 204 -5.17 17.86 0.01
CA LEU A 204 -5.15 17.70 1.46
C LEU A 204 -3.88 17.00 1.98
N SER A 205 -2.94 16.68 1.09
CA SER A 205 -1.72 15.90 1.32
C SER A 205 -0.83 16.47 2.42
N GLU A 206 -0.25 15.56 3.21
CA GLU A 206 0.77 15.84 4.22
C GLU A 206 2.12 16.29 3.66
N GLU A 207 2.39 16.11 2.36
CA GLU A 207 3.66 16.48 1.70
C GLU A 207 4.07 17.93 1.99
N ALA A 208 3.11 18.86 1.91
CA ALA A 208 3.37 20.29 2.14
C ALA A 208 3.76 20.61 3.59
N VAL A 209 3.35 19.76 4.55
CA VAL A 209 3.70 19.89 5.97
C VAL A 209 5.04 19.22 6.25
N GLU A 210 5.29 18.06 5.65
CA GLU A 210 6.54 17.32 5.86
C GLU A 210 7.75 17.98 5.20
N ALA A 211 7.57 18.67 4.06
CA ALA A 211 8.63 19.44 3.40
C ALA A 211 9.12 20.65 4.21
N ARG A 212 8.45 21.02 5.31
CA ARG A 212 8.85 22.13 6.20
C ARG A 212 9.72 21.69 7.37
N LYS A 213 9.92 20.38 7.55
CA LYS A 213 10.78 19.80 8.58
C LYS A 213 12.19 19.63 8.07
#